data_AF-A0A2E8AIQ3-F1
#
_entry.id   AF-A0A2E8AIQ3-F1
#
_cell.length_a   1.000
_cell.length_b   1.000
_cell.length_c   1.000
_cell.angle_alpha   90.00
_cell.angle_beta   90.00
_cell.angle_gamma   90.00
#
_symmetry.space_group_name_H-M   'P 1'
#
loop_
_entity.id
_entity.type
_entity.pdbx_description
1 polymer ?
#
loop_
_entity_poly.entity_id
_entity_poly.type
_entity_poly.pdbx_seq_one_letter_code
_entity_poly.pdbx_strand_id
1 'polypeptide(L)'
;MEELNQAKVCEILNQIMEYELAGVVRYTHSSLMVSGPNRIPIVEFLQSQATESLDHAQQAGEFLTGLDGHPSQKIAKIEESNRHSIEDILEESLEHEIHALNLYKDLLDCVENASIYLEEYARTMIGQEEQHTIELKKMLKDYS
;
A
#
# COMPACT_ATOMS: atom_id res chain seq x y z
N MET A 1 23.11 5.14 -17.83
CA MET A 1 22.01 5.67 -17.03
C MET A 1 21.06 6.32 -18.00
N GLU A 2 19.83 5.85 -18.02
CA GLU A 2 18.77 6.38 -18.88
C GLU A 2 18.29 7.74 -18.35
N GLU A 3 17.60 8.49 -19.21
CA GLU A 3 16.98 9.76 -18.80
C GLU A 3 15.67 9.47 -18.05
N LEU A 4 15.54 10.04 -16.85
CA LEU A 4 14.35 9.85 -16.02
C LEU A 4 13.15 10.57 -16.64
N ASN A 5 12.07 9.83 -16.91
CA ASN A 5 10.79 10.44 -17.26
C ASN A 5 10.11 10.98 -15.99
N GLN A 6 10.55 12.15 -15.53
CA GLN A 6 10.10 12.76 -14.28
C GLN A 6 8.58 12.95 -14.23
N ALA A 7 7.94 13.34 -15.34
CA ALA A 7 6.48 13.51 -15.39
C ALA A 7 5.74 12.19 -15.12
N LYS A 8 6.21 11.08 -15.69
CA LYS A 8 5.62 9.76 -15.46
C LYS A 8 5.87 9.26 -14.04
N VAL A 9 7.07 9.46 -13.52
CA VAL A 9 7.42 9.10 -12.13
C VAL A 9 6.55 9.87 -11.14
N CYS A 10 6.38 11.18 -11.34
CA CYS A 10 5.50 11.99 -10.49
C CYS A 10 4.03 11.53 -10.55
N GLU A 11 3.54 11.13 -11.73
CA GLU A 11 2.19 10.55 -11.86
C GLU A 11 2.03 9.29 -11.00
N ILE A 12 2.98 8.36 -11.09
CA ILE A 12 2.95 7.09 -10.36
C ILE A 12 3.10 7.33 -8.85
N LEU A 13 4.04 8.18 -8.41
CA LEU A 13 4.22 8.51 -6.99
C LEU A 13 2.96 9.15 -6.40
N ASN A 14 2.26 10.00 -7.15
CA ASN A 14 0.98 10.54 -6.70
C ASN A 14 -0.10 9.46 -6.60
N GLN A 15 -0.15 8.52 -7.54
CA GLN A 15 -1.07 7.37 -7.47
C GLN A 15 -0.79 6.47 -6.26
N ILE A 16 0.49 6.16 -6.00
CA ILE A 16 0.93 5.42 -4.81
C ILE A 16 0.48 6.16 -3.56
N MET A 17 0.80 7.44 -3.43
CA MET A 17 0.42 8.25 -2.26
C MET A 17 -1.10 8.24 -2.03
N GLU A 18 -1.91 8.44 -3.07
CA GLU A 18 -3.37 8.38 -2.98
C GLU A 18 -3.88 6.99 -2.55
N TYR A 19 -3.22 5.93 -3.03
CA TYR A 19 -3.59 4.54 -2.73
C TYR A 19 -3.22 4.13 -1.30
N GLU A 20 -2.04 4.52 -0.84
CA GLU A 20 -1.58 4.31 0.54
C GLU A 20 -2.44 5.08 1.55
N LEU A 21 -2.82 6.32 1.24
CA LEU A 21 -3.79 7.06 2.07
C LEU A 21 -5.16 6.37 2.12
N ALA A 22 -5.58 5.72 1.03
CA ALA A 22 -6.77 4.88 1.04
C ALA A 22 -6.58 3.62 1.90
N GLY A 23 -5.37 3.07 1.95
CA GLY A 23 -4.95 2.01 2.87
C GLY A 23 -5.12 2.40 4.33
N VAL A 24 -4.71 3.61 4.73
CA VAL A 24 -4.92 4.15 6.09
C VAL A 24 -6.40 4.06 6.47
N VAL A 25 -7.28 4.54 5.59
CA VAL A 25 -8.74 4.54 5.84
C VAL A 25 -9.27 3.11 5.88
N ARG A 26 -8.90 2.25 4.92
CA ARG A 26 -9.31 0.84 4.84
C ARG A 26 -8.94 0.09 6.11
N TYR A 27 -7.67 0.10 6.48
CA TYR A 27 -7.19 -0.66 7.63
C TYR A 27 -7.75 -0.13 8.95
N THR A 28 -7.89 1.19 9.09
CA THR A 28 -8.56 1.79 10.25
C THR A 28 -10.00 1.29 10.35
N HIS A 29 -10.76 1.35 9.26
CA HIS A 29 -12.13 0.87 9.20
C HIS A 29 -12.24 -0.63 9.52
N SER A 30 -11.47 -1.47 8.84
CA SER A 30 -11.44 -2.92 9.07
C SER A 30 -11.18 -3.24 10.54
N SER A 31 -10.22 -2.56 11.19
CA SER A 31 -9.90 -2.77 12.61
C SER A 31 -11.09 -2.51 13.55
N LEU A 32 -11.98 -1.57 13.20
CA LEU A 32 -13.18 -1.24 13.96
C LEU A 32 -14.28 -2.30 13.74
N MET A 33 -14.32 -2.90 12.56
CA MET A 33 -15.35 -3.88 12.17
C MET A 33 -15.06 -5.30 12.69
N VAL A 34 -13.80 -5.65 12.99
CA VAL A 34 -13.46 -6.98 13.55
C VAL A 34 -14.18 -7.20 14.87
N SER A 35 -14.92 -8.30 14.97
CA SER A 35 -15.66 -8.73 16.15
C SER A 35 -15.44 -10.22 16.45
N GLY A 36 -15.85 -10.67 17.63
CA GLY A 36 -15.76 -12.08 18.03
C GLY A 36 -14.52 -12.47 18.85
N PRO A 37 -14.37 -13.76 19.18
CA PRO A 37 -13.23 -14.27 19.94
C PRO A 37 -11.93 -14.12 19.15
N ASN A 38 -10.80 -13.98 19.84
CA ASN A 38 -9.47 -13.80 19.24
C ASN A 38 -9.29 -12.55 18.36
N ARG A 39 -10.20 -11.57 18.42
CA ARG A 39 -10.09 -10.32 17.64
C ARG A 39 -8.86 -9.47 17.97
N ILE A 40 -8.33 -9.57 19.20
CA ILE A 40 -7.32 -8.61 19.70
C ILE A 40 -6.06 -8.58 18.81
N PRO A 41 -5.40 -9.72 18.50
CA PRO A 41 -4.25 -9.72 17.60
C PRO A 41 -4.56 -9.22 16.18
N ILE A 42 -5.75 -9.50 15.67
CA ILE A 42 -6.16 -9.08 14.31
C ILE A 42 -6.36 -7.57 14.27
N VAL A 43 -6.99 -7.00 15.29
CA VAL A 43 -7.17 -5.55 15.41
C VAL A 43 -5.82 -4.85 15.52
N GLU A 44 -4.91 -5.40 16.33
CA GLU A 44 -3.55 -4.86 16.47
C GLU A 44 -2.80 -4.90 15.13
N PHE A 45 -2.86 -6.01 14.40
CA PHE A 45 -2.30 -6.14 13.05
C PHE A 45 -2.87 -5.10 12.08
N LEU A 46 -4.20 -4.95 12.01
CA LEU A 46 -4.83 -3.98 11.10
C LEU A 46 -4.46 -2.54 11.47
N GLN A 47 -4.36 -2.22 12.76
CA GLN A 47 -3.92 -0.89 13.21
C GLN A 47 -2.45 -0.61 12.88
N SER A 48 -1.58 -1.61 12.93
CA SER A 48 -0.19 -1.44 12.48
C SER A 48 -0.12 -1.21 10.98
N GLN A 49 -0.90 -1.94 10.18
CA GLN A 49 -0.97 -1.72 8.72
C GLN A 49 -1.50 -0.32 8.37
N ALA A 50 -2.52 0.18 9.09
CA ALA A 50 -2.98 1.56 8.91
C ALA A 50 -1.89 2.61 9.18
N THR A 51 -1.03 2.35 10.17
CA THR A 51 0.10 3.24 10.50
C THR A 51 1.18 3.16 9.42
N GLU A 52 1.52 1.96 8.98
CA GLU A 52 2.53 1.73 7.94
C GLU A 52 2.11 2.32 6.58
N SER A 53 0.83 2.20 6.18
CA SER A 53 0.32 2.86 4.97
C SER A 53 0.45 4.39 5.05
N LEU A 54 0.33 4.99 6.24
CA LEU A 54 0.56 6.44 6.38
C LEU A 54 2.03 6.78 6.15
N ASP A 55 2.94 5.98 6.69
CA ASP A 55 4.38 6.16 6.48
C ASP A 55 4.75 5.98 4.99
N HIS A 56 4.15 5.02 4.29
CA HIS A 56 4.33 4.80 2.85
C HIS A 56 3.82 5.98 2.02
N ALA A 57 2.62 6.49 2.34
CA ALA A 57 2.06 7.67 1.69
C ALA A 57 2.97 8.90 1.86
N GLN A 58 3.48 9.12 3.06
CA GLN A 58 4.40 10.22 3.34
C GLN A 58 5.71 10.08 2.56
N GLN A 59 6.30 8.90 2.53
CA GLN A 59 7.52 8.64 1.75
C GLN A 59 7.31 8.92 0.26
N ALA A 60 6.21 8.41 -0.34
CA ALA A 60 5.89 8.68 -1.74
C ALA A 60 5.68 10.18 -2.00
N GLY A 61 5.05 10.90 -1.08
CA GLY A 61 4.86 12.36 -1.15
C GLY A 61 6.17 13.16 -1.07
N GLU A 62 7.12 12.74 -0.24
CA GLU A 62 8.45 13.36 -0.17
C GLU A 62 9.22 13.20 -1.48
N PHE A 63 9.19 11.99 -2.08
CA PHE A 63 9.78 11.78 -3.40
C PHE A 63 9.09 12.60 -4.49
N LEU A 64 7.76 12.65 -4.47
CA LEU A 64 6.96 13.41 -5.44
C LEU A 64 7.31 14.90 -5.40
N THR A 65 7.33 15.50 -4.21
CA THR A 65 7.65 16.92 -4.03
C THR A 65 9.14 17.21 -4.29
N GLY A 66 10.03 16.28 -3.98
CA GLY A 66 11.45 16.36 -4.33
C GLY A 66 11.72 16.36 -5.85
N LEU A 67 10.77 15.86 -6.65
CA LEU A 67 10.76 15.92 -8.11
C LEU A 67 9.89 17.07 -8.64
N ASP A 68 9.68 18.12 -7.85
CA ASP A 68 8.84 19.29 -8.16
C ASP A 68 7.39 18.95 -8.52
N GLY A 69 6.92 17.74 -8.18
CA GLY A 69 5.55 17.31 -8.33
C GLY A 69 4.63 17.91 -7.26
N HIS A 70 3.34 18.04 -7.57
CA HIS A 70 2.35 18.53 -6.62
C HIS A 70 1.53 17.37 -6.07
N PRO A 71 1.61 17.05 -4.76
CA PRO A 71 0.80 16.00 -4.15
C PRO A 71 -0.67 16.41 -4.16
N SER A 72 -1.51 15.52 -4.68
CA SER A 72 -2.95 15.70 -4.61
C SER A 72 -3.47 15.60 -3.17
N GLN A 73 -4.65 16.16 -2.92
CA GLN A 73 -5.37 16.04 -1.66
C GLN A 73 -6.42 14.92 -1.68
N LYS A 74 -6.36 14.03 -2.69
CA LYS A 74 -7.33 12.94 -2.87
C LYS A 74 -6.83 11.67 -2.20
N ILE A 75 -7.73 10.68 -2.13
CA ILE A 75 -7.40 9.29 -1.86
C ILE A 75 -7.97 8.43 -2.99
N ALA A 76 -7.39 7.27 -3.23
CA ALA A 76 -7.93 6.30 -4.16
C ALA A 76 -9.32 5.83 -3.72
N LYS A 77 -10.13 5.37 -4.68
CA LYS A 77 -11.46 4.82 -4.37
C LYS A 77 -11.30 3.53 -3.55
N ILE A 78 -11.99 3.46 -2.43
CA ILE A 78 -12.04 2.27 -1.58
C ILE A 78 -13.29 1.46 -1.97
N GLU A 79 -13.09 0.25 -2.48
CA GLU A 79 -14.16 -0.74 -2.64
C GLU A 79 -14.27 -1.56 -1.35
N GLU A 80 -15.51 -1.77 -0.90
CA GLU A 80 -15.85 -2.48 0.34
C GLU A 80 -17.04 -3.42 0.07
N SER A 81 -16.90 -4.70 0.43
CA SER A 81 -17.98 -5.68 0.23
C SER A 81 -19.13 -5.57 1.23
N ASN A 82 -18.95 -4.77 2.29
CA ASN A 82 -19.83 -4.66 3.48
C ASN A 82 -19.99 -5.99 4.24
N ARG A 83 -19.07 -6.93 4.02
CA ARG A 83 -18.97 -8.17 4.78
C ARG A 83 -17.78 -8.05 5.73
N HIS A 84 -18.01 -8.43 6.99
CA HIS A 84 -17.04 -8.19 8.07
C HIS A 84 -16.69 -9.46 8.84
N SER A 85 -16.77 -10.61 8.17
CA SER A 85 -16.08 -11.78 8.71
C SER A 85 -14.56 -11.53 8.65
N ILE A 86 -13.81 -12.23 9.50
CA ILE A 86 -12.34 -12.11 9.47
C ILE A 86 -11.79 -12.51 8.11
N GLU A 87 -12.36 -13.56 7.49
CA GLU A 87 -11.99 -14.00 6.14
C GLU A 87 -12.18 -12.88 5.11
N ASP A 88 -13.38 -12.29 5.04
CA ASP A 88 -13.68 -11.21 4.09
C ASP A 88 -12.73 -10.01 4.26
N ILE A 89 -12.45 -9.61 5.51
CA ILE A 89 -11.53 -8.50 5.80
C ILE A 89 -10.11 -8.84 5.33
N LEU A 90 -9.63 -10.06 5.59
CA LEU A 90 -8.29 -10.47 5.18
C LEU A 90 -8.16 -10.63 3.67
N GLU A 91 -9.21 -11.07 2.98
CA GLU A 91 -9.26 -11.11 1.51
C GLU A 91 -9.21 -9.69 0.92
N GLU A 92 -10.02 -8.77 1.44
CA GLU A 92 -10.00 -7.36 1.00
C GLU A 92 -8.65 -6.69 1.27
N SER A 93 -8.00 -7.00 2.39
CA SER A 93 -6.63 -6.57 2.68
C SER A 93 -5.63 -7.17 1.69
N LEU A 94 -5.74 -8.47 1.38
CA LEU A 94 -4.82 -9.12 0.42
C LEU A 94 -4.94 -8.53 -0.98
N GLU A 95 -6.16 -8.24 -1.43
CA GLU A 95 -6.39 -7.54 -2.71
C GLU A 95 -5.75 -6.15 -2.72
N HIS A 96 -5.84 -5.43 -1.58
CA HIS A 96 -5.22 -4.13 -1.43
C HIS A 96 -3.70 -4.20 -1.58
N GLU A 97 -3.04 -5.10 -0.85
CA GLU A 97 -1.58 -5.30 -0.91
C GLU A 97 -1.09 -5.69 -2.31
N ILE A 98 -1.82 -6.56 -3.01
CA ILE A 98 -1.46 -6.98 -4.37
C ILE A 98 -1.51 -5.78 -5.33
N HIS A 99 -2.46 -4.86 -5.15
CA HIS A 99 -2.54 -3.67 -5.98
C HIS A 99 -1.41 -2.68 -5.67
N ALA A 100 -1.12 -2.42 -4.38
CA ALA A 100 0.00 -1.57 -3.96
C ALA A 100 1.33 -2.10 -4.53
N LEU A 101 1.57 -3.40 -4.42
CA LEU A 101 2.72 -4.08 -5.00
C LEU A 101 2.87 -3.82 -6.51
N ASN A 102 1.77 -3.81 -7.27
CA ASN A 102 1.82 -3.54 -8.70
C ASN A 102 2.16 -2.07 -9.00
N LEU A 103 1.65 -1.11 -8.21
CA LEU A 103 2.02 0.30 -8.37
C LEU A 103 3.52 0.52 -8.12
N TYR A 104 4.10 -0.16 -7.13
CA TYR A 104 5.54 -0.09 -6.88
C TYR A 104 6.37 -0.79 -7.97
N LYS A 105 5.86 -1.86 -8.60
CA LYS A 105 6.49 -2.47 -9.79
C LYS A 105 6.46 -1.52 -10.98
N ASP A 106 5.34 -0.86 -11.22
CA ASP A 106 5.23 0.17 -12.27
C ASP A 106 6.21 1.33 -12.02
N LEU A 107 6.41 1.72 -10.75
CA LEU A 107 7.42 2.70 -10.38
C LEU A 107 8.83 2.19 -10.69
N LEU A 108 9.16 0.96 -10.27
CA LEU A 108 10.47 0.35 -10.53
C LEU A 108 10.80 0.35 -12.02
N ASP A 109 9.86 -0.07 -12.87
CA ASP A 109 10.04 -0.09 -14.32
C ASP A 109 10.35 1.30 -14.90
N CYS A 110 9.87 2.38 -14.27
CA CYS A 110 10.12 3.75 -14.71
C CYS A 110 11.44 4.35 -14.22
N VAL A 111 12.03 3.79 -13.16
CA VAL A 111 13.20 4.36 -12.48
C VAL A 111 14.45 3.49 -12.58
N GLU A 112 14.30 2.20 -12.93
CA GLU A 112 15.40 1.26 -13.12
C GLU A 112 16.38 1.80 -14.17
N ASN A 113 17.68 1.77 -13.87
CA ASN A 113 18.74 2.31 -14.72
C ASN A 113 18.67 3.83 -14.99
N ALA A 114 17.70 4.57 -14.45
CA ALA A 114 17.55 6.02 -14.59
C ALA A 114 17.85 6.78 -13.30
N SER A 115 17.45 6.26 -12.14
CA SER A 115 17.71 6.86 -10.82
C SER A 115 17.93 5.79 -9.75
N ILE A 116 19.18 5.62 -9.32
CA ILE A 116 19.56 4.65 -8.28
C ILE A 116 18.75 4.88 -7.00
N TYR A 117 18.54 6.14 -6.61
CA TYR A 117 17.85 6.44 -5.35
C TYR A 117 16.36 6.03 -5.38
N LEU A 118 15.67 6.31 -6.49
CA LEU A 118 14.27 5.91 -6.65
C LEU A 118 14.13 4.41 -6.88
N GLU A 119 15.12 3.79 -7.53
CA GLU A 119 15.17 2.35 -7.74
C GLU A 119 15.27 1.59 -6.40
N GLU A 120 16.18 2.01 -5.52
CA GLU A 120 16.32 1.41 -4.19
C GLU A 120 15.06 1.60 -3.33
N TYR A 121 14.40 2.76 -3.46
CA TYR A 121 13.10 2.99 -2.83
C TYR A 121 12.05 2.01 -3.35
N ALA A 122 11.85 1.92 -4.66
CA ALA A 122 10.86 1.03 -5.26
C ALA A 122 11.11 -0.44 -4.90
N ARG A 123 12.37 -0.90 -4.92
CA ARG A 123 12.74 -2.27 -4.54
C ARG A 123 12.46 -2.56 -3.07
N THR A 124 12.75 -1.62 -2.18
CA THR A 124 12.43 -1.74 -0.74
C THR A 124 10.92 -1.90 -0.52
N MET A 125 10.13 -1.01 -1.13
CA MET A 125 8.66 -1.04 -1.05
C MET A 125 8.08 -2.34 -1.59
N ILE A 126 8.54 -2.81 -2.76
CA ILE A 126 8.14 -4.12 -3.32
C ILE A 126 8.39 -5.25 -2.32
N GLY A 127 9.55 -5.26 -1.66
CA GLY A 127 9.87 -6.27 -0.65
C GLY A 127 8.94 -6.25 0.56
N GLN A 128 8.54 -5.06 1.02
CA GLN A 128 7.57 -4.90 2.10
C GLN A 128 6.18 -5.42 1.69
N GLU A 129 5.66 -5.01 0.53
CA GLU A 129 4.32 -5.46 0.09
C GLU A 129 4.27 -6.96 -0.22
N GLU A 130 5.37 -7.54 -0.70
CA GLU A 130 5.48 -9.00 -0.85
C GLU A 130 5.44 -9.71 0.52
N GLN A 131 6.08 -9.14 1.54
CA GLN A 131 6.01 -9.65 2.91
C GLN A 131 4.59 -9.56 3.48
N HIS A 132 3.89 -8.44 3.29
CA HIS A 132 2.49 -8.25 3.71
C HIS A 132 1.58 -9.28 3.05
N THR A 133 1.70 -9.42 1.73
CA THR A 133 0.96 -10.42 0.93
C THR A 133 1.18 -11.84 1.46
N ILE A 134 2.41 -12.21 1.79
CA ILE A 134 2.75 -13.53 2.34
C ILE A 134 2.09 -13.73 3.70
N GLU A 135 2.11 -12.72 4.57
CA GLU A 135 1.55 -12.81 5.91
C GLU A 135 0.02 -12.96 5.86
N LEU A 136 -0.67 -12.13 5.08
CA LEU A 136 -2.11 -12.25 4.85
C LEU A 136 -2.49 -13.62 4.29
N LYS A 137 -1.72 -14.15 3.33
CA LYS A 137 -1.93 -15.51 2.81
C LYS A 137 -1.77 -16.57 3.88
N LYS A 138 -0.85 -16.42 4.85
CA LYS A 138 -0.75 -17.35 5.99
C LYS A 138 -1.96 -17.24 6.91
N MET A 139 -2.42 -16.02 7.19
CA MET A 139 -3.60 -15.78 8.04
C MET A 139 -4.87 -16.39 7.42
N LEU A 140 -4.97 -16.42 6.10
CA LEU A 140 -6.09 -17.01 5.35
C LEU A 140 -6.08 -18.54 5.26
N LYS A 141 -4.94 -19.22 5.53
CA LYS A 141 -4.81 -20.68 5.28
C LYS A 141 -5.85 -21.57 5.97
N ASP A 142 -6.32 -21.16 7.13
CA ASP A 142 -7.28 -21.96 7.92
C ASP A 142 -8.75 -21.60 7.62
N TYR A 143 -8.99 -20.63 6.72
CA TYR A 143 -10.31 -20.29 6.20
C TYR A 143 -10.64 -21.01 4.88
N SER A 144 -9.61 -21.46 4.17
CA SER A 144 -9.68 -22.19 2.88
C SER A 144 -9.79 -23.71 3.00
#